data_AF-A0A975SJP2-F1
#
_entry.id   AF-A0A975SJP2-F1
#
_cell.length_a   1.000
_cell.length_b   1.000
_cell.length_c   1.000
_cell.angle_alpha   90.00
_cell.angle_beta   90.00
_cell.angle_gamma   90.00
#
_symmetry.space_group_name_H-M   'P 1'
#
loop_
_entity.id
_entity.type
_entity.pdbx_description
1 polymer ?
#
loop_
_entity_poly.entity_id
_entity_poly.type
_entity_poly.pdbx_seq_one_letter_code
_entity_poly.pdbx_strand_id
1 'polypeptide(L)'
;MTRGRPVSPELRARIISLIEAGMTRNAVAREVGIAPSAVTRIAQDEELTFDRSMSAAAVAAAQSDAKAKRAELQLMLVAKAEDFIVSIDQPFLAFSFGGKDNTYEEHELDGPPTGDILNLMRSTSLALKEARDLRKDDDDEGVGEAESLLMNLILELGLSDDD
;
A
#
# COMPACT_ATOMS: atom_id res chain seq x y z
N MET A 1 -21.00 -17.80 22.72
CA MET A 1 -19.92 -18.31 21.83
C MET A 1 -19.84 -19.81 22.02
N THR A 2 -20.14 -20.59 20.98
CA THR A 2 -20.00 -22.05 20.99
C THR A 2 -18.52 -22.39 21.14
N ARG A 3 -18.13 -23.05 22.24
CA ARG A 3 -16.78 -23.63 22.38
C ARG A 3 -16.62 -24.64 21.23
N GLY A 4 -15.71 -24.34 20.32
CA GLY A 4 -15.30 -25.29 19.28
C GLY A 4 -14.84 -26.60 19.92
N ARG A 5 -14.98 -27.70 19.18
CA ARG A 5 -14.57 -29.04 19.63
C ARG A 5 -13.13 -28.99 20.17
N PRO A 6 -12.86 -29.55 21.37
CA PRO A 6 -11.51 -29.61 21.90
C PRO A 6 -10.55 -30.28 20.90
N VAL A 7 -9.38 -29.67 20.70
CA VAL A 7 -8.30 -30.24 19.89
C VAL A 7 -7.81 -31.51 20.57
N SER A 8 -7.69 -32.61 19.81
CA SER A 8 -7.24 -33.88 20.40
C SER A 8 -5.77 -33.79 20.84
N PRO A 9 -5.34 -34.60 21.84
CA PRO A 9 -3.95 -34.61 22.28
C PRO A 9 -2.96 -34.93 21.16
N GLU A 10 -3.32 -35.83 20.23
CA GLU A 10 -2.46 -36.18 19.10
C GLU A 10 -2.30 -35.00 18.12
N LEU A 11 -3.40 -34.29 17.87
CA LEU A 11 -3.40 -33.10 17.02
C LEU A 11 -2.59 -31.97 17.66
N ARG A 12 -2.66 -31.84 18.99
CA ARG A 12 -1.88 -30.87 19.76
C ARG A 12 -0.38 -31.16 19.67
N ALA A 13 0.03 -32.41 19.84
CA ALA A 13 1.43 -32.83 19.67
C ALA A 13 1.93 -32.60 18.24
N ARG A 14 1.09 -32.85 17.23
CA ARG A 14 1.41 -32.56 15.83
C ARG A 14 1.64 -31.06 15.59
N ILE A 15 0.80 -30.20 16.16
CA ILE A 15 0.95 -28.74 16.05
C ILE A 15 2.26 -28.28 16.67
N ILE A 16 2.59 -28.75 17.88
CA ILE A 16 3.85 -28.42 18.57
C ILE A 16 5.05 -28.79 17.69
N SER A 17 5.09 -30.02 17.19
CA SER A 17 6.17 -30.50 16.32
C SER A 17 6.33 -29.65 15.05
N LEU A 18 5.24 -29.17 14.44
CA LEU A 18 5.31 -28.30 13.26
C LEU A 18 5.81 -26.89 13.60
N ILE A 19 5.46 -26.37 14.78
CA ILE A 19 5.96 -25.08 15.27
C ILE A 19 7.46 -25.15 15.52
N GLU A 20 7.93 -26.20 16.21
CA GLU A 20 9.35 -26.45 16.48
C GLU A 20 10.15 -26.68 15.20
N ALA A 21 9.53 -27.26 14.16
CA ALA A 21 10.11 -27.38 12.83
C ALA A 21 10.20 -26.04 12.06
N GLY A 22 9.80 -24.92 12.67
CA GLY A 22 9.90 -23.57 12.11
C GLY A 22 8.75 -23.18 11.18
N MET A 23 7.63 -23.92 11.16
CA MET A 23 6.50 -23.55 10.31
C MET A 23 5.74 -22.33 10.85
N THR A 24 5.34 -21.44 9.94
CA THR A 24 4.51 -20.29 10.31
C THR A 24 3.12 -20.73 10.76
N ARG A 25 2.48 -19.96 11.65
CA ARG A 25 1.11 -20.21 12.16
C ARG A 25 0.11 -20.57 11.04
N ASN A 26 0.14 -19.83 9.94
CA ASN A 26 -0.80 -20.03 8.83
C ASN A 26 -0.50 -21.32 8.05
N ALA A 27 0.78 -21.70 7.93
CA ALA A 27 1.17 -22.97 7.32
C ALA A 27 0.72 -24.15 8.20
N VAL A 28 0.95 -24.08 9.52
CA VAL A 28 0.46 -25.09 10.47
C VAL A 28 -1.05 -25.22 10.40
N ALA A 29 -1.79 -24.11 10.44
CA ALA A 29 -3.26 -24.10 10.35
C ALA A 29 -3.79 -24.78 9.09
N ARG A 30 -3.15 -24.56 7.93
CA ARG A 30 -3.49 -25.21 6.66
C ARG A 30 -3.16 -26.68 6.66
N GLU A 31 -2.00 -27.06 7.21
CA GLU A 31 -1.52 -28.44 7.29
C GLU A 31 -2.46 -29.32 8.14
N VAL A 32 -2.87 -28.82 9.30
CA VAL A 32 -3.69 -29.60 10.25
C VAL A 32 -5.19 -29.35 10.14
N GLY A 33 -5.61 -28.40 9.28
CA GLY A 33 -7.02 -28.10 9.01
C GLY A 33 -7.77 -27.41 10.16
N ILE A 34 -7.11 -26.54 10.94
CA ILE A 34 -7.74 -25.81 12.05
C ILE A 34 -7.63 -24.30 11.89
N ALA A 35 -8.45 -23.55 12.64
CA ALA A 35 -8.38 -22.10 12.65
C ALA A 35 -7.00 -21.60 13.15
N PRO A 36 -6.39 -20.59 12.51
CA PRO A 36 -5.11 -20.03 12.95
C PRO A 36 -5.12 -19.54 14.40
N SER A 37 -6.27 -19.06 14.90
CA SER A 37 -6.45 -18.64 16.29
C SER A 37 -6.34 -19.80 17.29
N ALA A 38 -6.67 -21.03 16.89
CA ALA A 38 -6.48 -22.22 17.71
C ALA A 38 -5.00 -22.61 17.78
N VAL A 39 -4.26 -22.48 16.67
CA VAL A 39 -2.80 -22.69 16.64
C VAL A 39 -2.09 -21.69 17.56
N THR A 40 -2.45 -20.39 17.50
CA THR A 40 -1.88 -19.37 18.39
C THR A 40 -2.10 -19.69 19.86
N ARG A 41 -3.32 -20.11 20.23
CA ARG A 41 -3.63 -20.45 21.63
C ARG A 41 -2.82 -21.63 22.13
N ILE A 42 -2.67 -22.68 21.31
CA ILE A 42 -1.85 -23.84 21.66
C ILE A 42 -0.39 -23.45 21.81
N ALA A 43 0.13 -22.59 20.94
CA ALA A 43 1.49 -22.07 21.06
C ALA A 43 1.68 -21.28 22.37
N GLN A 44 0.70 -20.43 22.73
CA GLN A 44 0.73 -19.67 23.99
C GLN A 44 0.66 -20.59 25.22
N ASP A 45 -0.22 -21.59 25.21
CA ASP A 45 -0.35 -22.56 26.29
C ASP A 45 0.95 -23.38 26.51
N GLU A 46 1.77 -23.52 25.46
CA GLU A 46 3.05 -24.24 25.47
C GLU A 46 4.28 -23.32 25.50
N GLU A 47 4.07 -22.00 25.69
CA GLU A 47 5.14 -20.99 25.69
C GLU A 47 6.03 -20.99 24.42
N LEU A 48 5.50 -21.46 23.30
CA LEU A 48 6.18 -21.49 22.00
C LEU A 48 6.02 -20.16 21.27
N THR A 49 7.10 -19.71 20.65
CA THR A 49 7.11 -18.52 19.80
C THR A 49 7.27 -18.92 18.33
N PHE A 50 6.59 -18.20 17.44
CA PHE A 50 6.78 -18.36 16.00
C PHE A 50 7.95 -17.49 15.55
N ASP A 51 8.80 -18.03 14.69
CA ASP A 51 9.79 -17.23 13.98
C ASP A 51 9.08 -16.20 13.09
N ARG A 52 9.28 -14.92 13.40
CA ARG A 52 8.72 -13.77 12.66
C ARG A 52 9.73 -13.16 11.69
N SER A 53 10.99 -13.62 11.67
CA SER A 53 12.06 -13.03 10.85
C SER A 53 11.71 -13.01 9.36
N MET A 54 11.20 -14.13 8.83
CA MET A 54 10.74 -14.23 7.45
C MET A 54 9.56 -13.30 7.13
N SER A 55 8.66 -13.09 8.09
CA SER A 55 7.51 -12.19 7.90
C SER A 55 7.94 -10.73 7.93
N ALA A 56 8.86 -10.37 8.83
CA ALA A 56 9.43 -9.03 8.91
C ALA A 56 10.21 -8.65 7.64
N ALA A 57 11.04 -9.57 7.13
CA ALA A 57 11.75 -9.37 5.86
C ALA A 57 10.79 -9.20 4.67
N ALA A 58 9.72 -9.99 4.61
CA ALA A 58 8.71 -9.86 3.55
C ALA A 58 7.95 -8.52 3.63
N VAL A 59 7.61 -8.05 4.84
CA VAL A 59 6.96 -6.75 5.04
C VAL A 59 7.90 -5.62 4.64
N ALA A 60 9.16 -5.65 5.06
CA ALA A 60 10.16 -4.64 4.71
C ALA A 60 10.38 -4.58 3.18
N ALA A 61 10.46 -5.73 2.51
CA ALA A 61 10.54 -5.79 1.06
C ALA A 61 9.30 -5.16 0.39
N ALA A 62 8.09 -5.51 0.86
CA ALA A 62 6.85 -4.94 0.34
C ALA A 62 6.75 -3.41 0.54
N GLN A 63 7.22 -2.89 1.68
CA GLN A 63 7.30 -1.44 1.92
C GLN A 63 8.28 -0.76 0.96
N SER A 64 9.46 -1.36 0.75
CA SER A 64 10.44 -0.85 -0.22
C SER A 64 9.86 -0.83 -1.64
N ASP A 65 9.18 -1.89 -2.06
CA ASP A 65 8.55 -1.97 -3.38
C ASP A 65 7.43 -0.92 -3.53
N ALA A 66 6.60 -0.75 -2.49
CA ALA A 66 5.54 0.26 -2.48
C ALA A 66 6.11 1.68 -2.60
N LYS A 67 7.17 1.99 -1.85
CA LYS A 67 7.87 3.28 -1.92
C LYS A 67 8.46 3.53 -3.31
N ALA A 68 9.12 2.52 -3.89
CA ALA A 68 9.64 2.62 -5.26
C ALA A 68 8.51 2.90 -6.28
N LYS A 69 7.37 2.23 -6.14
CA LYS A 69 6.22 2.43 -7.02
C LYS A 69 5.60 3.82 -6.86
N ARG A 70 5.51 4.35 -5.63
CA ARG A 70 5.05 5.72 -5.38
C ARG A 70 5.99 6.74 -6.03
N ALA A 71 7.31 6.57 -5.90
CA ALA A 71 8.28 7.45 -6.54
C ALA A 71 8.17 7.45 -8.08
N GLU A 72 7.98 6.28 -8.69
CA GLU A 72 7.73 6.17 -10.14
C GLU A 72 6.44 6.92 -10.54
N LEU A 73 5.35 6.75 -9.78
CA LEU A 73 4.08 7.41 -10.06
C LEU A 73 4.18 8.94 -9.91
N GLN A 74 4.93 9.43 -8.91
CA GLN A 74 5.20 10.86 -8.75
C GLN A 74 5.87 11.44 -10.01
N LEU A 75 6.90 10.76 -10.55
CA LEU A 75 7.57 11.20 -11.77
C LEU A 75 6.63 11.20 -12.97
N MET A 76 5.80 10.16 -13.13
CA MET A 76 4.82 10.10 -14.22
C MET A 76 3.77 11.21 -14.13
N LEU A 77 3.32 11.56 -12.92
CA LEU A 77 2.36 12.64 -12.72
C LEU A 77 2.95 14.01 -13.04
N VAL A 78 4.22 14.25 -12.66
CA VAL A 78 4.94 15.48 -13.03
C VAL A 78 5.13 15.55 -14.55
N ALA A 79 5.59 14.48 -15.18
CA ALA A 79 5.73 14.43 -16.65
C ALA A 79 4.39 14.66 -17.36
N LYS A 80 3.29 14.10 -16.84
CA LYS A 80 1.95 14.34 -17.39
C LYS A 80 1.50 15.80 -17.22
N ALA A 81 1.86 16.44 -16.12
CA ALA A 81 1.61 17.87 -15.92
C ALA A 81 2.40 18.72 -16.95
N GLU A 82 3.65 18.34 -17.26
CA GLU A 82 4.44 18.96 -18.33
C GLU A 82 3.76 18.80 -19.69
N ASP A 83 3.29 17.60 -20.04
CA ASP A 83 2.55 17.34 -21.29
C ASP A 83 1.33 18.27 -21.42
N PHE A 84 0.58 18.47 -20.34
CA PHE A 84 -0.59 19.34 -20.34
C PHE A 84 -0.23 20.82 -20.52
N ILE A 85 0.86 21.27 -19.89
CA ILE A 85 1.34 22.65 -20.06
C ILE A 85 1.76 22.87 -21.52
N VAL A 86 2.53 21.95 -22.10
CA VAL A 86 2.93 22.02 -23.50
C VAL A 86 1.71 22.08 -24.42
N SER A 87 0.69 21.24 -24.14
CA SER A 87 -0.53 21.15 -24.96
C SER A 87 -1.35 22.44 -25.03
N ILE A 88 -1.18 23.39 -24.09
CA ILE A 88 -1.90 24.67 -24.11
C ILE A 88 -1.55 25.49 -25.35
N ASP A 89 -0.32 25.35 -25.86
CA ASP A 89 0.20 26.09 -27.01
C ASP A 89 0.36 25.21 -28.26
N GLN A 90 -0.25 24.02 -28.29
CA GLN A 90 -0.21 23.12 -29.46
C GLN A 90 -1.47 23.22 -30.31
N PRO A 91 -1.37 22.95 -31.63
CA PRO A 91 -2.54 22.79 -32.48
C PRO A 91 -3.55 21.80 -31.90
N PHE A 92 -4.84 22.12 -32.05
CA PHE A 92 -5.93 21.35 -31.44
C PHE A 92 -6.96 20.96 -32.49
N LEU A 93 -7.28 19.68 -32.55
CA LEU A 93 -8.35 19.17 -33.39
C LEU A 93 -9.68 19.28 -32.64
N ALA A 94 -10.45 20.32 -32.94
CA ALA A 94 -11.80 20.46 -32.44
C ALA A 94 -12.73 19.56 -33.26
N PHE A 95 -13.52 18.72 -32.59
CA PHE A 95 -14.49 17.87 -33.27
C PHE A 95 -15.85 17.92 -32.57
N SER A 96 -16.91 17.63 -33.33
CA SER A 96 -18.26 17.54 -32.81
C SER A 96 -19.06 16.48 -33.58
N PHE A 97 -20.04 15.90 -32.89
CA PHE A 97 -21.07 15.08 -33.50
C PHE A 97 -22.40 15.79 -33.32
N GLY A 98 -23.15 16.01 -34.40
CA GLY A 98 -24.39 16.76 -34.28
C GLY A 98 -25.21 16.91 -35.55
N GLY A 99 -26.19 17.81 -35.49
CA GLY A 99 -27.17 17.99 -36.55
C GLY A 99 -28.27 16.91 -36.54
N LYS A 100 -29.20 17.03 -37.48
CA LYS A 100 -30.35 16.11 -37.60
C LYS A 100 -29.91 14.66 -37.85
N ASP A 101 -28.81 14.49 -38.58
CA ASP A 101 -28.30 13.19 -39.03
C ASP A 101 -27.10 12.70 -38.19
N ASN A 102 -26.75 13.42 -37.11
CA ASN A 102 -25.65 13.08 -36.19
C ASN A 102 -24.31 12.82 -36.89
N THR A 103 -23.87 13.78 -37.71
CA THR A 103 -22.63 13.69 -38.49
C THR A 103 -21.43 14.17 -37.68
N TYR A 104 -20.28 13.58 -37.98
CA TYR A 104 -18.98 13.99 -37.47
C TYR A 104 -18.45 15.18 -38.27
N GLU A 105 -17.98 16.21 -37.59
CA GLU A 105 -17.32 17.37 -38.18
C GLU A 105 -16.09 17.72 -37.34
N GLU A 106 -14.98 18.06 -37.99
CA GLU A 106 -13.73 18.44 -37.33
C GLU A 106 -13.05 19.64 -37.98
N HIS A 107 -12.29 20.39 -37.19
CA HIS A 107 -11.48 21.50 -37.64
C HIS A 107 -10.20 21.62 -36.81
N GLU A 108 -9.07 21.80 -37.49
CA GLU A 108 -7.80 22.11 -36.85
C GLU A 108 -7.77 23.59 -36.44
N LEU A 109 -7.41 23.83 -35.18
CA LEU A 109 -7.20 25.16 -34.63
C LEU A 109 -5.71 25.34 -34.33
N ASP A 110 -5.22 26.58 -34.43
CA ASP A 110 -3.84 26.93 -34.07
C ASP A 110 -3.53 26.68 -32.58
N GLY A 111 -4.57 26.58 -31.75
CA GLY A 111 -4.49 26.26 -30.32
C GLY A 111 -5.83 25.80 -29.75
N PRO A 112 -5.85 25.25 -28.51
CA PRO A 112 -7.06 24.77 -27.89
C PRO A 112 -8.04 25.92 -27.57
N PRO A 113 -9.36 25.67 -27.61
CA PRO A 113 -10.34 26.62 -27.11
C PRO A 113 -10.13 26.95 -25.62
N THR A 114 -10.60 28.11 -25.16
CA THR A 114 -10.43 28.55 -23.76
C THR A 114 -10.96 27.54 -22.73
N GLY A 115 -12.02 26.80 -23.05
CA GLY A 115 -12.54 25.74 -22.17
C GLY A 115 -11.58 24.58 -22.01
N ASP A 116 -10.94 24.15 -23.10
CA ASP A 116 -9.94 23.09 -23.10
C ASP A 116 -8.63 23.54 -22.43
N ILE A 117 -8.21 24.79 -22.63
CA ILE A 117 -7.10 25.40 -21.88
C ILE A 117 -7.37 25.32 -20.37
N LEU A 118 -8.57 25.71 -19.92
CA LEU A 118 -8.95 25.62 -18.51
C LEU A 118 -8.91 24.16 -18.01
N ASN A 119 -9.37 23.20 -18.82
CA ASN A 119 -9.31 21.79 -18.47
C ASN A 119 -7.87 21.29 -18.36
N LEU A 120 -6.98 21.67 -19.28
CA LEU A 120 -5.54 21.35 -19.22
C LEU A 120 -4.88 21.93 -17.96
N MET A 121 -5.16 23.18 -17.62
CA MET A 121 -4.64 23.82 -16.39
C MET A 121 -5.15 23.14 -15.11
N ARG A 122 -6.43 22.74 -15.09
CA ARG A 122 -7.01 21.99 -13.96
C ARG A 122 -6.36 20.61 -13.82
N SER A 123 -6.20 19.89 -14.91
CA SER A 123 -5.53 18.58 -14.94
C SER A 123 -4.08 18.68 -14.49
N THR A 124 -3.36 19.73 -14.91
CA THR A 124 -2.00 20.05 -14.45
C THR A 124 -1.97 20.26 -12.93
N SER A 125 -2.86 21.10 -12.42
CA SER A 125 -2.93 21.41 -10.98
C SER A 125 -3.23 20.16 -10.15
N LEU A 126 -4.12 19.30 -10.64
CA LEU A 126 -4.44 18.04 -9.98
C LEU A 126 -3.24 17.09 -9.98
N ALA A 127 -2.60 16.86 -11.13
CA ALA A 127 -1.45 15.96 -11.24
C ALA A 127 -0.30 16.38 -10.29
N LEU A 128 0.01 17.69 -10.22
CA LEU A 128 1.03 18.21 -9.31
C LEU A 128 0.63 18.12 -7.83
N LYS A 129 -0.67 18.22 -7.52
CA LYS A 129 -1.17 18.01 -6.16
C LYS A 129 -1.03 16.54 -5.74
N GLU A 130 -1.49 15.61 -6.57
CA GLU A 130 -1.41 14.17 -6.27
C GLU A 130 0.06 13.71 -6.17
N ALA A 131 0.96 14.23 -7.01
CA ALA A 131 2.40 13.96 -6.90
C ALA A 131 2.99 14.45 -5.58
N ARG A 132 2.51 15.59 -5.06
CA ARG A 132 2.94 16.14 -3.76
C ARG A 132 2.40 15.31 -2.60
N ASP A 133 1.16 14.87 -2.67
CA ASP A 133 0.53 14.10 -1.60
C ASP A 133 1.18 12.70 -1.50
N LEU A 134 1.50 12.05 -2.63
CA LEU A 134 2.31 10.82 -2.64
C LEU A 134 3.69 10.99 -1.99
N ARG A 135 4.29 12.18 -2.07
CA ARG A 135 5.58 12.46 -1.42
C ARG A 135 5.42 12.62 0.08
N LYS A 136 4.34 13.27 0.53
CA LYS A 136 4.06 13.42 1.97
C LYS A 136 3.84 12.05 2.63
N ASP A 137 3.15 11.14 1.96
CA ASP A 137 2.95 9.78 2.48
C ASP A 137 4.30 9.09 2.78
N ASP A 138 5.33 9.33 1.96
CA ASP A 138 6.68 8.81 2.19
C ASP A 138 7.41 9.52 3.35
N ASP A 139 7.21 10.82 3.51
CA ASP A 139 7.83 11.62 4.59
C ASP A 139 7.22 11.26 5.95
N ASP A 140 5.89 11.13 6.03
CA ASP A 140 5.16 10.76 7.24
C ASP A 140 5.50 9.33 7.69
N GLU A 141 5.69 8.39 6.76
CA GLU A 141 6.19 7.03 7.06
C GLU A 141 7.57 7.07 7.73
N GLY A 142 8.48 7.91 7.23
CA GLY A 142 9.82 8.09 7.82
C GLY A 142 9.82 8.68 9.24
N VAL A 143 8.90 9.61 9.53
CA VAL A 143 8.73 10.16 10.87
C VAL A 143 8.23 9.10 11.85
N GLY A 144 7.22 8.32 11.47
CA GLY A 144 6.69 7.24 12.31
C GLY A 144 7.71 6.14 12.62
N GLU A 145 8.57 5.80 11.65
CA GLU A 145 9.69 4.88 11.87
C GLU A 145 10.70 5.43 12.88
N ALA A 146 11.06 6.72 12.77
CA ALA A 146 11.97 7.37 13.71
C ALA A 146 11.40 7.44 15.13
N GLU A 147 10.13 7.79 15.29
CA GLU A 147 9.44 7.79 16.59
C GLU A 147 9.43 6.39 17.23
N SER A 148 9.16 5.35 16.43
CA SER A 148 9.15 3.96 16.90
C SER A 148 10.54 3.51 17.38
N LEU A 149 11.60 3.86 16.64
CA LEU A 149 12.99 3.56 17.04
C LEU A 149 13.37 4.28 18.34
N LEU A 150 12.98 5.56 18.48
CA LEU A 150 13.22 6.33 19.70
C LEU A 150 12.47 5.74 20.90
N MET A 151 11.20 5.34 20.72
CA MET A 151 10.44 4.71 21.80
C MET A 151 11.03 3.37 22.23
N ASN A 152 11.48 2.54 21.28
CA ASN A 152 12.15 1.29 21.62
C ASN A 152 13.44 1.54 22.42
N LEU A 153 14.23 2.56 22.05
CA LEU A 153 15.42 2.95 22.78
C LEU A 153 15.10 3.47 24.20
N ILE A 154 14.07 4.29 24.36
CA ILE A 154 13.61 4.79 25.66
C ILE A 154 13.21 3.63 26.58
N LEU A 155 12.46 2.65 26.04
CA LEU A 155 12.08 1.44 26.78
C LEU A 155 13.29 0.61 27.17
N GLU A 156 14.26 0.42 26.27
CA GLU A 156 15.47 -0.36 26.53
C GLU A 156 16.41 0.29 27.54
N LEU A 157 16.46 1.63 27.57
CA LEU A 157 17.22 2.39 28.55
C LEU A 157 16.49 2.55 29.90
N GLY A 158 15.27 2.03 30.04
CA GLY A 158 14.45 2.18 31.25
C GLY A 158 14.08 3.63 31.56
N LEU A 159 13.99 4.46 30.52
CA LEU A 159 13.64 5.88 30.60
C LEU A 159 12.14 6.12 30.38
N SER A 160 11.32 5.08 30.33
CA SER A 160 9.87 5.23 30.36
C SER A 160 9.46 5.69 31.76
N ASP A 161 8.85 6.86 31.85
CA ASP A 161 8.28 7.36 33.10
C ASP A 161 7.24 6.34 33.63
N ASP A 162 7.58 5.67 34.73
CA ASP A 162 6.59 5.08 35.63
C ASP A 162 5.94 6.25 36.39
N ASP A 163 4.84 6.80 35.87
CA ASP A 163 3.80 7.54 36.61
C ASP A 163 2.46 7.62 35.84
#